data_AF-A0A2N2BZA9-F1
#
_entry.id   AF-A0A2N2BZA9-F1
#
_cell.length_a   1.000
_cell.length_b   1.000
_cell.length_c   1.000
_cell.angle_alpha   90.00
_cell.angle_beta   90.00
_cell.angle_gamma   90.00
#
_symmetry.space_group_name_H-M   'P 1'
#
loop_
_entity.id
_entity.type
_entity.pdbx_description
1 polymer ?
#
loop_
_entity_poly.entity_id
_entity_poly.type
_entity_poly.pdbx_seq_one_letter_code
_entity_poly.pdbx_strand_id
1 'polypeptide(L)'
;MQFITGKWQRQIDVRDFIVRNYRPYDGDDGFLAPPTERTAALWEKVKKLLEDERKNGGVLDIDEHTISTITAHKPGYIDKKLEIIVGLQTDAPLKRAIMPFGGIRMVKTSLESYGREMDPEVEKIFEYRKTHNDGVFDAYTEDMKKARRSGIITGLPDSYGRGRIIGDYRRVALYGVDYLIKQKSRAKDDFVFDLINEDIIRQREEISEQIRSLEELKAMASAYGYDISMPATDVKEAIQWLYFGYLAAIKDQNGAAMSLGRVSTFLDIYAERDIDEG
;
A
#
# COMPACT_ATOMS: atom_id res chain seq x y z
N MET A 1 -11.90 -27.47 -6.32
CA MET A 1 -10.67 -28.31 -6.22
C MET A 1 -9.83 -27.88 -5.01
N GLN A 2 -9.31 -28.78 -4.18
CA GLN A 2 -8.44 -28.39 -3.05
C GLN A 2 -7.03 -28.04 -3.53
N PHE A 3 -6.41 -27.00 -2.93
CA PHE A 3 -5.02 -26.64 -3.23
C PHE A 3 -4.04 -27.78 -2.90
N ILE A 4 -3.05 -27.98 -3.78
CA ILE A 4 -1.98 -28.96 -3.62
C ILE A 4 -1.13 -28.59 -2.40
N THR A 5 -1.02 -29.55 -1.49
CA THR A 5 -0.30 -29.39 -0.22
C THR A 5 1.19 -29.15 -0.44
N GLY A 6 1.84 -28.47 0.52
CA GLY A 6 3.21 -28.05 0.36
C GLY A 6 3.83 -27.46 1.63
N LYS A 7 5.05 -26.94 1.50
CA LYS A 7 5.73 -26.19 2.56
C LYS A 7 4.94 -24.94 2.93
N TRP A 8 4.26 -24.34 1.95
CA TRP A 8 3.45 -23.13 2.12
C TRP A 8 2.38 -23.23 3.20
N GLN A 9 1.93 -24.43 3.60
CA GLN A 9 0.95 -24.62 4.68
C GLN A 9 1.58 -24.54 6.09
N ARG A 10 2.90 -24.73 6.19
CA ARG A 10 3.64 -24.79 7.47
C ARG A 10 4.46 -23.53 7.73
N GLN A 11 4.83 -22.79 6.68
CA GLN A 11 5.60 -21.56 6.73
C GLN A 11 5.15 -20.59 5.63
N ILE A 12 5.52 -19.31 5.76
CA ILE A 12 5.26 -18.31 4.72
C ILE A 12 6.13 -18.63 3.50
N ASP A 13 5.52 -19.19 2.45
CA ASP A 13 6.18 -19.57 1.20
C ASP A 13 5.19 -19.46 0.02
N VAL A 14 4.91 -18.22 -0.38
CA VAL A 14 4.03 -17.91 -1.53
C VAL A 14 4.57 -18.53 -2.83
N ARG A 15 5.89 -18.73 -2.95
CA ARG A 15 6.49 -19.34 -4.13
C ARG A 15 6.15 -20.82 -4.22
N ASP A 16 6.29 -21.57 -3.13
CA ASP A 16 5.88 -22.98 -3.09
C ASP A 16 4.38 -23.15 -3.36
N PHE A 17 3.53 -22.24 -2.86
CA PHE A 17 2.10 -22.21 -3.22
C PHE A 17 1.90 -22.04 -4.73
N ILE A 18 2.53 -21.03 -5.34
CA ILE A 18 2.37 -20.76 -6.78
C ILE A 18 2.85 -21.93 -7.61
N VAL A 19 4.10 -22.38 -7.41
CA VAL A 19 4.72 -23.44 -8.23
C VAL A 19 3.91 -24.73 -8.20
N ARG A 20 3.23 -25.02 -7.08
CA ARG A 20 2.41 -26.22 -6.93
C ARG A 20 1.03 -26.11 -7.57
N ASN A 21 0.46 -24.92 -7.63
CA ASN A 21 -0.98 -24.76 -7.90
C ASN A 21 -1.30 -24.02 -9.20
N TYR A 22 -0.34 -23.29 -9.80
CA TYR A 22 -0.61 -22.61 -11.07
C TYR A 22 -0.82 -23.60 -12.21
N ARG A 23 -1.75 -23.29 -13.10
CA ARG A 23 -1.96 -24.00 -14.36
C ARG A 23 -1.33 -23.16 -15.48
N PRO A 24 -0.25 -23.63 -16.14
CA PRO A 24 0.24 -22.96 -17.33
C PRO A 24 -0.87 -22.85 -18.39
N TYR A 25 -0.94 -21.69 -19.05
CA TYR A 25 -1.88 -21.45 -20.13
C TYR A 25 -1.11 -21.14 -21.42
N ASP A 26 -1.17 -22.06 -22.37
CA ASP A 26 -0.53 -21.97 -23.69
C ASP A 26 -1.55 -21.71 -24.82
N GLY A 27 -2.80 -21.37 -24.48
CA GLY A 27 -3.86 -21.02 -25.42
C GLY A 27 -3.81 -19.55 -25.89
N ASP A 28 -4.85 -19.12 -26.60
CA ASP A 28 -4.99 -17.74 -27.12
C ASP A 28 -5.96 -16.87 -26.27
N ASP A 29 -6.31 -15.69 -26.74
CA ASP A 29 -7.19 -14.73 -26.05
C ASP A 29 -8.69 -14.93 -26.35
N GLY A 30 -9.07 -16.03 -27.02
CA GLY A 30 -10.47 -16.30 -27.40
C GLY A 30 -11.43 -16.52 -26.22
N PHE A 31 -10.90 -16.83 -25.02
CA PHE A 31 -11.69 -16.98 -23.79
C PHE A 31 -12.00 -15.65 -23.08
N LEU A 32 -11.40 -14.53 -23.51
CA LEU A 32 -11.54 -13.25 -22.84
C LEU A 32 -12.98 -12.72 -22.92
N ALA A 33 -13.56 -12.45 -21.76
CA ALA A 33 -14.86 -11.81 -21.66
C ALA A 33 -14.76 -10.28 -21.81
N PRO A 34 -15.75 -9.62 -22.44
CA PRO A 34 -15.82 -8.16 -22.47
C PRO A 34 -16.14 -7.58 -21.08
N PRO A 35 -15.90 -6.26 -20.85
CA PRO A 35 -16.25 -5.62 -19.59
C PRO A 35 -17.77 -5.67 -19.34
N THR A 36 -18.15 -5.85 -18.08
CA THR A 36 -19.57 -5.77 -17.67
C THR A 36 -20.10 -4.34 -17.74
N GLU A 37 -21.43 -4.16 -17.85
CA GLU A 37 -22.08 -2.85 -17.79
C GLU A 37 -21.70 -2.06 -16.52
N ARG A 38 -21.60 -2.77 -15.39
CA ARG A 38 -21.17 -2.23 -14.10
C ARG A 38 -19.75 -1.66 -14.16
N THR A 39 -18.83 -2.42 -14.76
CA THR A 39 -17.43 -1.98 -14.98
C THR A 39 -17.37 -0.75 -15.89
N ALA A 40 -18.12 -0.78 -17.00
CA ALA A 40 -18.19 0.35 -17.92
C ALA A 40 -18.74 1.61 -17.23
N ALA A 41 -19.85 1.48 -16.49
CA ALA A 41 -20.45 2.59 -15.75
C ALA A 41 -19.52 3.18 -14.68
N LEU A 42 -18.80 2.35 -13.92
CA LEU A 42 -17.78 2.82 -12.97
C LEU A 42 -16.65 3.56 -13.70
N TRP A 43 -16.16 3.01 -14.80
CA TRP A 43 -15.07 3.62 -15.55
C TRP A 43 -15.47 4.96 -16.17
N GLU A 44 -16.69 5.11 -16.68
CA GLU A 44 -17.21 6.39 -17.15
C GLU A 44 -17.20 7.46 -16.05
N LYS A 45 -17.53 7.09 -14.79
CA LYS A 45 -17.45 8.02 -13.67
C LYS A 45 -16.01 8.46 -13.40
N VAL A 46 -15.07 7.52 -13.37
CA VAL A 46 -13.64 7.83 -13.16
C VAL A 46 -13.08 8.69 -14.29
N LYS A 47 -13.44 8.41 -15.56
CA LYS A 47 -12.99 9.22 -16.70
C LYS A 47 -13.41 10.69 -16.58
N LYS A 48 -14.64 10.95 -16.13
CA LYS A 48 -15.11 12.33 -15.88
C LYS A 48 -14.28 13.01 -14.78
N LEU A 49 -14.00 12.31 -13.69
CA LEU A 49 -13.14 12.83 -12.61
C LEU A 49 -11.71 13.13 -13.11
N LEU A 50 -11.16 12.28 -13.99
CA LEU A 50 -9.85 12.51 -14.62
C LEU A 50 -9.88 13.70 -15.61
N GLU A 51 -10.99 13.92 -16.31
CA GLU A 51 -11.17 15.13 -17.13
C GLU A 51 -11.18 16.39 -16.27
N ASP A 52 -11.87 16.35 -15.14
CA ASP A 52 -11.92 17.47 -14.20
C ASP A 52 -10.56 17.70 -13.52
N GLU A 53 -9.82 16.64 -13.16
CA GLU A 53 -8.43 16.73 -12.68
C GLU A 53 -7.54 17.45 -13.70
N ARG A 54 -7.63 17.08 -14.99
CA ARG A 54 -6.86 17.73 -16.06
C ARG A 54 -7.24 19.21 -16.24
N LYS A 55 -8.54 19.54 -16.16
CA LYS A 55 -9.00 20.94 -16.21
C LYS A 55 -8.52 21.75 -15.01
N ASN A 56 -8.34 21.10 -13.86
CA ASN A 56 -7.87 21.71 -12.61
C ASN A 56 -6.34 21.72 -12.45
N GLY A 57 -5.59 21.66 -13.55
CA GLY A 57 -4.12 21.74 -13.49
C GLY A 57 -3.42 20.48 -12.99
N GLY A 58 -4.11 19.33 -12.96
CA GLY A 58 -3.50 18.02 -12.68
C GLY A 58 -3.70 17.49 -11.25
N VAL A 59 -4.49 18.17 -10.41
CA VAL A 59 -4.93 17.66 -9.10
C VAL A 59 -6.42 17.94 -8.93
N LEU A 60 -7.22 16.91 -8.65
CA LEU A 60 -8.67 17.10 -8.45
C LEU A 60 -8.94 17.73 -7.09
N ASP A 61 -8.42 17.12 -6.03
CA ASP A 61 -8.61 17.55 -4.66
C ASP A 61 -7.44 17.08 -3.78
N ILE A 62 -7.24 17.74 -2.64
CA ILE A 62 -6.24 17.40 -1.63
C ILE A 62 -6.94 17.35 -0.26
N ASP A 63 -6.51 16.44 0.60
CA ASP A 63 -6.82 16.47 2.02
C ASP A 63 -5.68 17.18 2.77
N GLU A 64 -5.77 18.50 2.93
CA GLU A 64 -4.76 19.30 3.64
C GLU A 64 -4.80 19.18 5.17
N HIS A 65 -5.83 18.54 5.73
CA HIS A 65 -6.08 18.49 7.18
C HIS A 65 -5.68 17.16 7.81
N THR A 66 -5.69 16.07 7.03
CA THR A 66 -5.50 14.72 7.55
C THR A 66 -4.10 14.19 7.25
N ILE A 67 -3.28 13.98 8.28
CA ILE A 67 -2.00 13.25 8.15
C ILE A 67 -2.31 11.80 7.77
N SER A 68 -1.91 11.38 6.57
CA SER A 68 -2.20 10.03 6.09
C SER A 68 -1.47 8.96 6.91
N THR A 69 -2.23 7.99 7.38
CA THR A 69 -1.79 6.70 7.95
C THR A 69 -2.70 5.60 7.39
N ILE A 70 -2.43 4.34 7.72
CA ILE A 70 -3.24 3.19 7.29
C ILE A 70 -4.73 3.37 7.64
N THR A 71 -5.04 3.99 8.79
CA THR A 71 -6.40 4.11 9.33
C THR A 71 -6.94 5.54 9.37
N ALA A 72 -6.17 6.55 8.95
CA ALA A 72 -6.54 7.97 9.08
C ALA A 72 -7.84 8.34 8.33
N HIS A 73 -8.05 7.77 7.15
CA HIS A 73 -9.17 8.14 6.28
C HIS A 73 -10.33 7.15 6.38
N LYS A 74 -11.55 7.68 6.30
CA LYS A 74 -12.77 6.88 6.17
C LYS A 74 -12.81 6.13 4.83
N PRO A 75 -13.63 5.06 4.72
CA PRO A 75 -13.85 4.37 3.46
C PRO A 75 -14.37 5.29 2.36
N GLY A 76 -13.66 5.33 1.23
CA GLY A 76 -14.07 6.03 0.01
C GLY A 76 -14.57 5.06 -1.07
N TYR A 77 -15.47 5.53 -1.93
CA TYR A 77 -16.07 4.75 -3.02
C TYR A 77 -16.24 5.62 -4.26
N ILE A 78 -16.15 5.03 -5.45
CA ILE A 78 -16.55 5.68 -6.71
C ILE A 78 -18.08 5.56 -6.86
N ASP A 79 -18.59 4.34 -6.68
CA ASP A 79 -20.00 4.01 -6.56
C ASP A 79 -20.12 2.67 -5.84
N LYS A 80 -20.42 2.75 -4.54
CA LYS A 80 -20.48 1.59 -3.63
C LYS A 80 -21.40 0.46 -4.13
N LYS A 81 -22.43 0.77 -4.92
CA LYS A 81 -23.36 -0.26 -5.44
C LYS A 81 -22.78 -1.04 -6.62
N LEU A 82 -21.81 -0.45 -7.33
CA LEU A 82 -21.22 -1.00 -8.54
C LEU A 82 -19.87 -1.68 -8.28
N GLU A 83 -19.21 -1.39 -7.15
CA GLU A 83 -17.89 -1.93 -6.87
C GLU A 83 -17.94 -3.40 -6.39
N ILE A 84 -17.09 -4.25 -6.97
CA ILE A 84 -16.84 -5.61 -6.46
C ILE A 84 -15.64 -5.62 -5.52
N ILE A 85 -14.57 -4.93 -5.95
CA ILE A 85 -13.34 -4.73 -5.19
C ILE A 85 -13.32 -3.26 -4.80
N VAL A 86 -13.10 -2.99 -3.51
CA VAL A 86 -13.23 -1.66 -2.91
C VAL A 86 -11.93 -1.22 -2.26
N GLY A 87 -11.80 0.09 -2.05
CA GLY A 87 -10.70 0.71 -1.33
C GLY A 87 -10.14 1.91 -2.07
N LEU A 88 -10.09 3.06 -1.39
CA LEU A 88 -9.45 4.28 -1.87
C LEU A 88 -8.46 4.82 -0.83
N GLN A 89 -7.44 5.56 -1.29
CA GLN A 89 -6.41 6.15 -0.43
C GLN A 89 -7.00 7.17 0.56
N THR A 90 -7.98 7.95 0.11
CA THR A 90 -8.74 8.91 0.92
C THR A 90 -10.22 8.52 0.92
N ASP A 91 -11.08 9.43 1.41
CA ASP A 91 -12.53 9.27 1.46
C ASP A 91 -13.23 9.54 0.11
N ALA A 92 -12.51 10.01 -0.91
CA ALA A 92 -13.05 10.33 -2.22
C ALA A 92 -12.13 9.90 -3.38
N PRO A 93 -12.66 9.58 -4.56
CA PRO A 93 -11.84 9.24 -5.73
C PRO A 93 -10.99 10.42 -6.19
N LEU A 94 -9.71 10.15 -6.48
CA LEU A 94 -8.70 11.11 -6.95
C LEU A 94 -8.39 12.28 -5.99
N LYS A 95 -8.88 12.25 -4.74
CA LYS A 95 -8.44 13.16 -3.68
C LYS A 95 -7.11 12.67 -3.11
N ARG A 96 -6.07 13.50 -3.17
CA ARG A 96 -4.71 13.16 -2.69
C ARG A 96 -4.59 13.43 -1.19
N ALA A 97 -3.93 12.54 -0.46
CA ALA A 97 -3.60 12.77 0.95
C ALA A 97 -2.26 13.50 1.10
N ILE A 98 -2.06 14.18 2.22
CA ILE A 98 -0.74 14.65 2.63
C ILE A 98 0.03 13.56 3.40
N MET A 99 1.33 13.42 3.11
CA MET A 99 2.22 12.45 3.77
C MET A 99 3.47 13.16 4.34
N PRO A 100 3.31 13.94 5.42
CA PRO A 100 4.32 14.86 5.91
C PRO A 100 5.56 14.20 6.55
N PHE A 101 5.51 12.92 6.93
CA PHE A 101 6.69 12.22 7.49
C PHE A 101 7.92 12.24 6.56
N GLY A 102 7.70 12.33 5.23
CA GLY A 102 8.78 12.48 4.25
C GLY A 102 9.40 13.88 4.20
N GLY A 103 8.66 14.91 4.61
CA GLY A 103 9.11 16.30 4.60
C GLY A 103 7.96 17.30 4.59
N ILE A 104 7.82 18.09 5.66
CA ILE A 104 6.72 19.05 5.84
C ILE A 104 6.80 20.22 4.84
N ARG A 105 8.04 20.66 4.51
CA ARG A 105 8.28 21.75 3.57
C ARG A 105 7.75 21.43 2.17
N MET A 106 7.90 20.18 1.73
CA MET A 106 7.42 19.72 0.43
C MET A 106 5.88 19.77 0.36
N VAL A 107 5.21 19.34 1.43
CA VAL A 107 3.74 19.43 1.55
C VAL A 107 3.29 20.88 1.44
N LYS A 108 3.89 21.79 2.23
CA LYS A 108 3.55 23.22 2.21
C LYS A 108 3.69 23.83 0.81
N THR A 109 4.85 23.65 0.17
CA THR A 109 5.07 24.16 -1.19
C THR A 109 4.14 23.56 -2.23
N SER A 110 3.72 22.29 -2.03
CA SER A 110 2.77 21.64 -2.93
C SER A 110 1.39 22.26 -2.78
N LEU A 111 0.90 22.47 -1.55
CA LEU A 111 -0.39 23.12 -1.29
C LEU A 111 -0.42 24.53 -1.89
N GLU A 112 0.62 25.33 -1.65
CA GLU A 112 0.75 26.68 -2.21
C GLU A 112 0.66 26.68 -3.76
N SER A 113 1.27 25.68 -4.42
CA SER A 113 1.22 25.56 -5.89
C SER A 113 -0.17 25.26 -6.46
N TYR A 114 -1.07 24.72 -5.62
CA TYR A 114 -2.47 24.46 -5.94
C TYR A 114 -3.42 25.47 -5.27
N GLY A 115 -2.89 26.60 -4.77
CA GLY A 115 -3.70 27.66 -4.16
C GLY A 115 -4.36 27.24 -2.84
N ARG A 116 -3.77 26.27 -2.13
CA ARG A 116 -4.22 25.80 -0.82
C ARG A 116 -3.27 26.23 0.30
N GLU A 117 -3.82 26.33 1.49
CA GLU A 117 -3.06 26.69 2.68
C GLU A 117 -2.78 25.44 3.52
N MET A 118 -1.61 25.41 4.15
CA MET A 118 -1.23 24.36 5.08
C MET A 118 -2.05 24.49 6.36
N ASP A 119 -2.61 23.37 6.85
CA ASP A 119 -3.27 23.35 8.14
C ASP A 119 -2.27 23.70 9.28
N PRO A 120 -2.53 24.76 10.08
CA PRO A 120 -1.65 25.17 11.16
C PRO A 120 -1.44 24.09 12.24
N GLU A 121 -2.44 23.24 12.49
CA GLU A 121 -2.31 22.13 13.44
C GLU A 121 -1.36 21.06 12.92
N VAL A 122 -1.46 20.73 11.62
CA VAL A 122 -0.53 19.80 10.98
C VAL A 122 0.88 20.38 11.00
N GLU A 123 1.07 21.65 10.61
CA GLU A 123 2.38 22.31 10.65
C GLU A 123 3.00 22.24 12.06
N LYS A 124 2.20 22.53 13.09
CA LYS A 124 2.61 22.46 14.50
C LYS A 124 3.00 21.05 14.95
N ILE A 125 2.31 19.99 14.51
CA ILE A 125 2.67 18.60 14.85
C ILE A 125 4.11 18.30 14.41
N PHE A 126 4.54 18.82 13.26
CA PHE A 126 5.87 18.59 12.72
C PHE A 126 6.96 19.48 13.33
N GLU A 127 6.61 20.39 14.25
CA GLU A 127 7.57 20.96 15.21
C GLU A 127 7.98 19.93 16.28
N TYR A 128 7.07 19.01 16.63
CA TYR A 128 7.33 17.94 17.60
C TYR A 128 7.87 16.68 16.94
N ARG A 129 7.40 16.37 15.72
CA ARG A 129 7.79 15.18 14.96
C ARG A 129 8.73 15.55 13.81
N LYS A 130 10.03 15.34 14.03
CA LYS A 130 11.05 15.51 12.97
C LYS A 130 10.74 14.65 11.73
N THR A 131 10.89 15.23 10.54
CA THR A 131 10.68 14.53 9.27
C THR A 131 11.96 13.89 8.73
N HIS A 132 11.82 13.00 7.74
CA HIS A 132 12.96 12.48 6.97
C HIS A 132 13.77 13.62 6.32
N ASN A 133 13.10 14.58 5.68
CA ASN A 133 13.76 15.74 5.06
C ASN A 133 14.64 16.50 6.06
N ASP A 134 14.12 16.82 7.25
CA ASP A 134 14.89 17.55 8.26
C ASP A 134 16.11 16.75 8.72
N GLY A 135 15.94 15.44 8.97
CA GLY A 135 17.03 14.54 9.36
C GLY A 135 18.15 14.46 8.32
N VAL A 136 17.78 14.39 7.04
CA VAL A 136 18.75 14.36 5.94
C VAL A 136 19.54 15.66 5.86
N PHE A 137 18.86 16.81 5.92
CA PHE A 137 19.50 18.12 5.75
C PHE A 137 20.35 18.55 6.95
N ASP A 138 20.06 18.04 8.15
CA ASP A 138 20.92 18.20 9.34
C ASP A 138 22.23 17.41 9.19
N ALA A 139 22.19 16.25 8.53
CA ALA A 139 23.36 15.39 8.35
C ALA A 139 24.19 15.70 7.08
N TYR A 140 23.62 16.42 6.11
CA TYR A 140 24.30 16.74 4.86
C TYR A 140 25.51 17.65 5.05
N THR A 141 26.62 17.27 4.40
CA THR A 141 27.79 18.15 4.29
C THR A 141 27.55 19.30 3.32
N GLU A 142 28.34 20.36 3.45
CA GLU A 142 28.26 21.50 2.53
C GLU A 142 28.56 21.12 1.08
N ASP A 143 29.44 20.14 0.84
CA ASP A 143 29.74 19.68 -0.51
C ASP A 143 28.58 18.90 -1.13
N MET A 144 27.86 18.08 -0.34
CA MET A 144 26.63 17.42 -0.79
C MET A 144 25.57 18.45 -1.19
N LYS A 145 25.38 19.51 -0.38
CA LYS A 145 24.44 20.59 -0.69
C LYS A 145 24.84 21.35 -1.96
N LYS A 146 26.13 21.65 -2.15
CA LYS A 146 26.64 22.31 -3.37
C LYS A 146 26.45 21.45 -4.61
N ALA A 147 26.78 20.16 -4.55
CA ALA A 147 26.60 19.23 -5.67
C ALA A 147 25.13 19.10 -6.09
N ARG A 148 24.22 19.13 -5.12
CA ARG A 148 22.77 19.16 -5.38
C ARG A 148 22.34 20.46 -6.05
N ARG A 149 22.79 21.60 -5.54
CA ARG A 149 22.44 22.93 -6.07
C ARG A 149 23.01 23.17 -7.47
N SER A 150 24.19 22.64 -7.77
CA SER A 150 24.82 22.78 -9.10
C SER A 150 24.28 21.80 -10.15
N GLY A 151 23.41 20.86 -9.75
CA GLY A 151 22.85 19.88 -10.67
C GLY A 151 23.74 18.67 -10.94
N ILE A 152 24.87 18.52 -10.24
CA ILE A 152 25.77 17.35 -10.39
C ILE A 152 25.09 16.09 -9.87
N ILE A 153 24.38 16.19 -8.74
CA ILE A 153 23.57 15.10 -8.18
C ILE A 153 22.15 15.63 -7.98
N THR A 154 21.17 15.11 -8.73
CA THR A 154 19.78 15.58 -8.67
C THR A 154 18.82 14.44 -8.45
N GLY A 155 17.62 14.75 -7.94
CA GLY A 155 16.53 13.78 -7.80
C GLY A 155 16.69 12.75 -6.68
N LEU A 156 17.60 12.97 -5.72
CA LEU A 156 17.74 12.10 -4.55
C LEU A 156 16.44 12.07 -3.71
N PRO A 157 16.11 10.95 -3.05
CA PRO A 157 14.91 10.82 -2.21
C PRO A 157 15.11 11.50 -0.84
N ASP A 158 15.41 12.79 -0.86
CA ASP A 158 15.65 13.62 0.33
C ASP A 158 14.42 14.41 0.79
N SER A 159 13.35 14.40 0.00
CA SER A 159 12.16 15.26 0.16
C SER A 159 10.83 14.52 -0.04
N TYR A 160 10.88 13.20 -0.23
CA TYR A 160 9.74 12.31 -0.46
C TYR A 160 10.11 10.87 -0.11
N GLY A 161 9.13 9.97 -0.05
CA GLY A 161 9.37 8.55 0.23
C GLY A 161 10.29 7.89 -0.81
N ARG A 162 11.31 7.17 -0.36
CA ARG A 162 12.26 6.49 -1.27
C ARG A 162 11.62 5.49 -2.24
N GLY A 163 10.50 4.87 -1.86
CA GLY A 163 9.85 3.81 -2.63
C GLY A 163 10.77 2.60 -2.85
N ARG A 164 10.63 1.92 -4.00
CA ARG A 164 11.45 0.74 -4.39
C ARG A 164 11.37 -0.42 -3.40
N ILE A 165 10.27 -0.49 -2.65
CA ILE A 165 9.93 -1.59 -1.75
C ILE A 165 8.65 -2.21 -2.30
N ILE A 166 8.66 -3.53 -2.45
CA ILE A 166 7.48 -4.30 -2.86
C ILE A 166 7.14 -5.21 -1.69
N GLY A 167 6.05 -4.88 -0.99
CA GLY A 167 5.45 -5.81 -0.05
C GLY A 167 4.92 -7.03 -0.80
N ASP A 168 5.05 -8.22 -0.21
CA ASP A 168 4.44 -9.42 -0.79
C ASP A 168 2.97 -9.48 -0.40
N TYR A 169 2.14 -8.65 -1.04
CA TYR A 169 0.72 -8.44 -0.70
C TYR A 169 -0.14 -9.71 -0.83
N ARG A 170 0.31 -10.66 -1.65
CA ARG A 170 -0.29 -12.00 -1.81
C ARG A 170 -0.34 -12.77 -0.49
N ARG A 171 0.53 -12.46 0.47
CA ARG A 171 0.53 -13.08 1.80
C ARG A 171 -0.75 -12.81 2.56
N VAL A 172 -1.34 -11.63 2.40
CA VAL A 172 -2.61 -11.28 3.07
C VAL A 172 -3.71 -12.24 2.59
N ALA A 173 -3.82 -12.43 1.27
CA ALA A 173 -4.75 -13.39 0.68
C ALA A 173 -4.45 -14.84 1.10
N LEU A 174 -3.20 -15.29 0.99
CA LEU A 174 -2.85 -16.69 1.22
C LEU A 174 -2.93 -17.13 2.69
N TYR A 175 -2.65 -16.23 3.63
CA TYR A 175 -2.46 -16.59 5.04
C TYR A 175 -3.46 -15.95 6.00
N GLY A 176 -4.12 -14.86 5.62
CA GLY A 176 -4.85 -14.02 6.56
C GLY A 176 -3.91 -13.26 7.50
N VAL A 177 -4.39 -12.14 8.04
CA VAL A 177 -3.54 -11.25 8.83
C VAL A 177 -3.16 -11.85 10.19
N ASP A 178 -4.02 -12.67 10.80
CA ASP A 178 -3.74 -13.26 12.13
C ASP A 178 -2.55 -14.21 12.09
N TYR A 179 -2.44 -15.01 11.03
CA TYR A 179 -1.28 -15.86 10.82
C TYR A 179 -0.01 -15.01 10.61
N LEU A 180 -0.09 -13.93 9.84
CA LEU A 180 1.06 -13.05 9.59
C LEU A 180 1.55 -12.36 10.86
N ILE A 181 0.63 -11.86 11.70
CA ILE A 181 0.95 -11.30 13.03
C ILE A 181 1.62 -12.37 13.88
N LYS A 182 1.04 -13.57 13.97
CA LYS A 182 1.62 -14.68 14.74
C LYS A 182 3.05 -15.02 14.29
N GLN A 183 3.31 -15.05 12.98
CA GLN A 183 4.65 -15.30 12.45
C GLN A 183 5.62 -14.16 12.77
N LYS A 184 5.17 -12.90 12.78
CA LYS A 184 6.01 -11.76 13.18
C LYS A 184 6.32 -11.74 14.67
N SER A 185 5.35 -12.03 15.53
CA SER A 185 5.56 -12.18 16.97
C SER A 185 6.54 -13.30 17.25
N ARG A 186 6.35 -14.47 16.62
CA ARG A 186 7.31 -15.57 16.71
C ARG A 186 8.71 -15.16 16.24
N ALA A 187 8.83 -14.47 15.09
CA ALA A 187 10.13 -14.01 14.61
C ALA A 187 10.81 -13.04 15.58
N LYS A 188 10.04 -12.24 16.34
CA LYS A 188 10.56 -11.36 17.39
C LYS A 188 11.00 -12.13 18.64
N ASP A 189 10.27 -13.17 19.01
CA ASP A 189 10.54 -14.00 20.19
C ASP A 189 11.72 -14.95 19.95
N ASP A 190 11.78 -15.56 18.77
CA ASP A 190 12.87 -16.45 18.33
C ASP A 190 14.17 -15.67 18.02
N PHE A 191 14.15 -14.33 18.08
CA PHE A 191 15.31 -13.48 17.85
C PHE A 191 16.24 -13.47 19.08
N VAL A 192 17.11 -14.48 19.15
CA VAL A 192 18.11 -14.67 20.22
C VAL A 192 19.40 -13.91 19.89
N PHE A 193 19.99 -13.24 20.88
CA PHE A 193 21.22 -12.48 20.76
C PHE A 193 22.03 -12.53 22.06
N ASP A 194 23.37 -12.52 21.94
CA ASP A 194 24.28 -12.57 23.09
C ASP A 194 24.42 -11.21 23.81
N LEU A 195 24.22 -10.10 23.09
CA LEU A 195 24.27 -8.72 23.59
C LEU A 195 23.23 -7.88 22.83
N ILE A 196 22.65 -6.88 23.49
CA ILE A 196 21.80 -5.88 22.85
C ILE A 196 22.62 -4.68 22.37
N ASN A 197 22.57 -4.38 21.07
CA ASN A 197 23.24 -3.22 20.45
C ASN A 197 22.24 -2.42 19.58
N GLU A 198 22.69 -1.32 18.97
CA GLU A 198 21.84 -0.45 18.14
C GLU A 198 21.11 -1.21 17.01
N ASP A 199 21.83 -2.05 16.28
CA ASP A 199 21.26 -2.81 15.16
C ASP A 199 20.18 -3.79 15.62
N ILE A 200 20.39 -4.45 16.76
CA ILE A 200 19.43 -5.38 17.37
C ILE A 200 18.19 -4.63 17.88
N ILE A 201 18.39 -3.49 18.55
CA ILE A 201 17.28 -2.64 19.03
C ILE A 201 16.43 -2.19 17.84
N ARG A 202 17.07 -1.66 16.79
CA ARG A 202 16.40 -1.21 15.56
C ARG A 202 15.59 -2.33 14.92
N GLN A 203 16.19 -3.51 14.71
CA GLN A 203 15.47 -4.65 14.09
C GLN A 203 14.27 -5.09 14.92
N ARG A 204 14.38 -5.13 16.25
CA ARG A 204 13.26 -5.50 17.14
C ARG A 204 12.14 -4.46 17.14
N GLU A 205 12.50 -3.17 17.11
CA GLU A 205 11.55 -2.08 16.97
C GLU A 205 10.82 -2.15 15.62
N GLU A 206 11.56 -2.35 14.51
CA GLU A 206 11.01 -2.51 13.17
C GLU A 206 10.04 -3.70 13.06
N ILE A 207 10.33 -4.84 13.71
CA ILE A 207 9.38 -5.97 13.77
C ILE A 207 8.12 -5.58 14.56
N SER A 208 8.26 -4.77 15.60
CA SER A 208 7.12 -4.30 16.41
C SER A 208 6.23 -3.33 15.63
N GLU A 209 6.82 -2.45 14.82
CA GLU A 209 6.08 -1.59 13.89
C GLU A 209 5.36 -2.44 12.83
N GLN A 210 6.00 -3.47 12.27
CA GLN A 210 5.36 -4.38 11.32
C GLN A 210 4.14 -5.11 11.90
N ILE A 211 4.19 -5.49 13.19
CA ILE A 211 3.04 -6.09 13.89
C ILE A 211 1.90 -5.08 14.01
N ARG A 212 2.20 -3.85 14.47
CA ARG A 212 1.20 -2.77 14.57
C ARG A 212 0.57 -2.44 13.22
N SER A 213 1.36 -2.31 12.16
CA SER A 213 0.82 -2.04 10.82
C SER A 213 -0.08 -3.16 10.30
N LEU A 214 0.16 -4.41 10.68
CA LEU A 214 -0.75 -5.53 10.35
C LEU A 214 -2.08 -5.42 11.12
N GLU A 215 -2.06 -4.98 12.38
CA GLU A 215 -3.27 -4.69 13.15
C GLU A 215 -4.06 -3.51 12.55
N GLU A 216 -3.36 -2.44 12.16
CA GLU A 216 -3.96 -1.30 11.43
C GLU A 216 -4.56 -1.71 10.09
N LEU A 217 -3.91 -2.63 9.36
CA LEU A 217 -4.45 -3.21 8.13
C LEU A 217 -5.80 -3.91 8.39
N LYS A 218 -5.95 -4.66 9.49
CA LYS A 218 -7.26 -5.24 9.88
C LYS A 218 -8.29 -4.15 10.17
N ALA A 219 -7.92 -3.12 10.92
CA ALA A 219 -8.82 -2.02 11.23
C ALA A 219 -9.29 -1.27 9.97
N MET A 220 -8.37 -1.02 9.03
CA MET A 220 -8.67 -0.41 7.74
C MET A 220 -9.64 -1.28 6.92
N ALA A 221 -9.38 -2.58 6.79
CA ALA A 221 -10.28 -3.47 6.05
C ALA A 221 -11.67 -3.60 6.72
N SER A 222 -11.70 -3.62 8.06
CA SER A 222 -12.94 -3.65 8.83
C SER A 222 -13.80 -2.41 8.59
N ALA A 223 -13.21 -1.23 8.40
CA ALA A 223 -13.95 -0.03 8.03
C ALA A 223 -14.68 -0.18 6.67
N TYR A 224 -14.14 -0.97 5.74
CA TYR A 224 -14.81 -1.32 4.48
C TYR A 224 -15.81 -2.49 4.61
N GLY A 225 -15.98 -3.06 5.81
CA GLY A 225 -16.89 -4.17 6.08
C GLY A 225 -16.30 -5.55 5.83
N TYR A 226 -14.96 -5.69 5.78
CA TYR A 226 -14.28 -6.96 5.53
C TYR A 226 -13.47 -7.42 6.75
N ASP A 227 -13.54 -8.71 7.05
CA ASP A 227 -12.65 -9.36 8.02
C ASP A 227 -11.57 -10.16 7.28
N ILE A 228 -10.34 -9.64 7.33
CA ILE A 228 -9.16 -10.24 6.68
C ILE A 228 -8.27 -11.01 7.67
N SER A 229 -8.78 -11.33 8.86
CA SER A 229 -8.07 -12.14 9.85
C SER A 229 -7.65 -13.49 9.30
N MET A 230 -8.54 -14.12 8.52
CA MET A 230 -8.38 -15.45 7.93
C MET A 230 -7.96 -15.38 6.45
N PRO A 231 -7.36 -16.47 5.90
CA PRO A 231 -7.05 -16.57 4.48
C PRO A 231 -8.28 -16.35 3.59
N ALA A 232 -8.05 -15.82 2.39
CA ALA A 232 -9.07 -15.69 1.36
C ALA A 232 -9.62 -17.07 0.95
N THR A 233 -10.93 -17.14 0.79
CA THR A 233 -11.65 -18.38 0.52
C THR A 233 -12.09 -18.51 -0.94
N ASP A 234 -12.20 -17.41 -1.68
CA ASP A 234 -12.56 -17.32 -3.09
C ASP A 234 -11.64 -16.32 -3.85
N VAL A 235 -11.78 -16.23 -5.17
CA VAL A 235 -11.01 -15.31 -6.01
C VAL A 235 -11.30 -13.84 -5.69
N LYS A 236 -12.53 -13.51 -5.28
CA LYS A 236 -12.93 -12.15 -4.95
C LYS A 236 -12.21 -11.68 -3.69
N GLU A 237 -12.22 -12.49 -2.63
CA GLU A 237 -11.46 -12.27 -1.41
C GLU A 237 -9.96 -12.27 -1.68
N ALA A 238 -9.45 -13.15 -2.55
CA ALA A 238 -8.02 -13.16 -2.86
C ALA A 238 -7.56 -11.86 -3.51
N ILE A 239 -8.35 -11.32 -4.45
CA ILE A 239 -8.11 -9.99 -5.05
C ILE A 239 -8.25 -8.89 -3.99
N GLN A 240 -9.32 -8.92 -3.20
CA GLN A 240 -9.61 -7.88 -2.20
C GLN A 240 -8.55 -7.83 -1.09
N TRP A 241 -8.09 -8.98 -0.57
CA TRP A 241 -7.11 -9.07 0.53
C TRP A 241 -5.75 -8.58 0.08
N LEU A 242 -5.36 -9.02 -1.12
CA LEU A 242 -4.14 -8.55 -1.76
C LEU A 242 -4.21 -7.03 -1.96
N TYR A 243 -5.33 -6.54 -2.50
CA TYR A 243 -5.50 -5.10 -2.72
C TYR A 243 -5.49 -4.31 -1.40
N PHE A 244 -6.09 -4.80 -0.32
CA PHE A 244 -5.98 -4.15 1.00
C PHE A 244 -4.54 -4.10 1.50
N GLY A 245 -3.76 -5.17 1.32
CA GLY A 245 -2.32 -5.14 1.63
C GLY A 245 -1.58 -4.03 0.86
N TYR A 246 -1.90 -3.84 -0.42
CA TYR A 246 -1.35 -2.75 -1.22
C TYR A 246 -1.88 -1.38 -0.80
N LEU A 247 -3.18 -1.28 -0.52
CA LEU A 247 -3.86 -0.05 -0.11
C LEU A 247 -3.27 0.51 1.17
N ALA A 248 -2.99 -0.33 2.17
CA ALA A 248 -2.31 0.10 3.39
C ALA A 248 -0.95 0.73 3.09
N ALA A 249 -0.16 0.13 2.18
CA ALA A 249 1.13 0.67 1.79
C ALA A 249 1.01 2.06 1.10
N ILE A 250 0.05 2.24 0.19
CA ILE A 250 -0.16 3.52 -0.51
C ILE A 250 -0.98 4.54 0.29
N LYS A 251 -1.53 4.17 1.46
CA LYS A 251 -2.07 5.10 2.46
C LYS A 251 -0.99 5.62 3.40
N ASP A 252 0.03 4.81 3.67
CA ASP A 252 1.07 5.15 4.65
C ASP A 252 2.32 5.78 4.02
N GLN A 253 2.63 5.44 2.76
CA GLN A 253 3.88 5.81 2.10
C GLN A 253 3.67 6.42 0.71
N ASN A 254 4.40 7.50 0.40
CA ASN A 254 4.41 8.19 -0.90
C ASN A 254 5.66 7.88 -1.71
N GLY A 255 6.09 6.62 -1.71
CA GLY A 255 7.28 6.18 -2.44
C GLY A 255 7.20 6.53 -3.93
N ALA A 256 8.32 6.96 -4.53
CA ALA A 256 8.34 7.27 -5.98
C ALA A 256 7.93 6.07 -6.87
N ALA A 257 8.23 4.84 -6.42
CA ALA A 257 7.74 3.62 -7.04
C ALA A 257 7.13 2.71 -5.98
N MET A 258 5.80 2.59 -6.01
CA MET A 258 4.98 1.72 -5.15
C MET A 258 4.39 0.59 -6.00
N SER A 259 5.22 -0.39 -6.36
CA SER A 259 4.83 -1.46 -7.29
C SER A 259 3.97 -2.53 -6.61
N LEU A 260 2.91 -2.98 -7.29
CA LEU A 260 2.04 -4.06 -6.82
C LEU A 260 2.72 -5.44 -6.76
N GLY A 261 3.77 -5.65 -7.57
CA GLY A 261 4.52 -6.91 -7.63
C GLY A 261 3.96 -7.91 -8.65
N ARG A 262 4.28 -9.20 -8.48
CA ARG A 262 3.92 -10.29 -9.40
C ARG A 262 2.69 -11.05 -8.88
N VAL A 263 1.51 -10.62 -9.31
CA VAL A 263 0.24 -11.03 -8.69
C VAL A 263 -0.70 -11.83 -9.60
N SER A 264 -0.63 -11.67 -10.93
CA SER A 264 -1.58 -12.28 -11.87
C SER A 264 -1.65 -13.80 -11.73
N THR A 265 -0.54 -14.52 -11.92
CA THR A 265 -0.46 -15.99 -11.78
C THR A 265 -0.82 -16.48 -10.37
N PHE A 266 -0.68 -15.64 -9.34
CA PHE A 266 -1.11 -16.01 -7.99
C PHE A 266 -2.64 -15.95 -7.86
N LEU A 267 -3.27 -14.90 -8.38
CA LEU A 267 -4.72 -14.73 -8.36
C LEU A 267 -5.42 -15.74 -9.29
N ASP A 268 -4.77 -16.08 -10.40
CA ASP A 268 -5.22 -17.09 -11.37
C ASP A 268 -5.49 -18.45 -10.71
N ILE A 269 -4.69 -18.84 -9.71
CA ILE A 269 -4.90 -20.08 -8.94
C ILE A 269 -6.26 -20.09 -8.23
N TYR A 270 -6.70 -18.95 -7.70
CA TYR A 270 -8.03 -18.84 -7.09
C TYR A 270 -9.11 -18.77 -8.17
N ALA A 271 -8.87 -18.05 -9.27
CA ALA A 271 -9.82 -17.92 -10.37
C ALA A 271 -10.13 -19.28 -11.03
N GLU A 272 -9.10 -20.04 -11.40
CA GLU A 272 -9.23 -21.39 -11.98
C GLU A 272 -9.99 -22.33 -11.04
N ARG A 273 -9.69 -22.28 -9.74
CA ARG A 273 -10.38 -23.11 -8.76
C ARG A 273 -11.87 -22.78 -8.69
N ASP A 274 -12.21 -21.49 -8.65
CA ASP A 274 -13.60 -21.04 -8.56
C ASP A 274 -14.35 -21.37 -9.86
N ILE A 275 -13.71 -21.22 -11.04
CA ILE A 275 -14.28 -21.65 -12.33
C ILE A 275 -14.56 -23.16 -12.35
N ASP A 276 -13.62 -23.97 -11.85
CA ASP A 276 -13.77 -25.44 -11.79
C ASP A 276 -14.88 -25.87 -10.79
N GLU A 277 -15.23 -25.03 -9.82
CA GLU A 277 -16.28 -25.28 -8.81
C GLU A 277 -17.68 -24.79 -9.24
N GLY A 278 -17.75 -23.88 -10.22
CA GLY A 278 -18.99 -23.33 -10.78
C GLY A 278 -19.53 -22.12 -10.03
#